data_AF-A0A351AA38-F1
#
_entry.id   AF-A0A351AA38-F1
#
_cell.length_a   1.000
_cell.length_b   1.000
_cell.length_c   1.000
_cell.angle_alpha   90.00
_cell.angle_beta   90.00
_cell.angle_gamma   90.00
#
_symmetry.space_group_name_H-M   'P 1'
#
loop_
_entity.id
_entity.type
_entity.pdbx_description
1 polymer ?
#
loop_
_entity_poly.entity_id
_entity_poly.type
_entity_poly.pdbx_seq_one_letter_code
_entity_poly.pdbx_strand_id
1 'polypeptide(L)'
;MIGSIGYGIACIVAGCLLTFLISLFRPIRQVDSFKAPYWIFGLALAVGVLPYAVAEFFTRQHGQAMASAVEDASIDAEIGGKVDYFKVLWVKDNKARVIFTADELNEFGTKERTVVATTLVKEKNAWVADDYNIVTSYQRKKDHTTFPPYW
;
A
#
# COMPACT_ATOMS: atom_id res chain seq x y z
N MET A 1 -15.27 4.14 2.70
CA MET A 1 -15.91 4.56 1.43
C MET A 1 -15.46 5.95 0.95
N ILE A 2 -15.37 6.96 1.83
CA ILE A 2 -14.92 8.31 1.40
C ILE A 2 -13.47 8.28 0.86
N GLY A 3 -12.56 7.56 1.53
CA GLY A 3 -11.16 7.42 1.07
C GLY A 3 -11.02 6.79 -0.32
N SER A 4 -11.82 5.75 -0.62
CA SER A 4 -11.82 5.09 -1.94
C SER A 4 -12.41 5.97 -3.05
N ILE A 5 -13.43 6.78 -2.73
CA ILE A 5 -13.97 7.78 -3.66
C ILE A 5 -12.93 8.87 -3.93
N GLY A 6 -12.29 9.40 -2.87
CA GLY A 6 -11.22 10.40 -3.01
C GLY A 6 -10.04 9.90 -3.83
N TYR A 7 -9.61 8.65 -3.61
CA TYR A 7 -8.57 8.00 -4.41
C TYR A 7 -8.97 7.89 -5.88
N GLY A 8 -10.21 7.48 -6.17
CA GLY A 8 -10.73 7.39 -7.54
C GLY A 8 -10.71 8.75 -8.26
N ILE A 9 -11.15 9.82 -7.57
CA ILE A 9 -11.11 11.18 -8.12
C ILE A 9 -9.66 11.61 -8.39
N ALA A 10 -8.74 11.37 -7.46
CA ALA A 10 -7.33 11.69 -7.64
C ALA A 10 -6.71 10.95 -8.84
N CYS A 11 -7.07 9.68 -9.05
CA CYS A 11 -6.63 8.91 -10.21
C CYS A 11 -7.15 9.50 -11.52
N ILE A 12 -8.41 9.94 -11.57
CA ILE A 12 -8.98 10.61 -12.75
C ILE A 12 -8.25 11.91 -13.03
N VAL A 13 -7.99 12.73 -12.01
CA VAL A 13 -7.22 13.98 -12.16
C VAL A 13 -5.81 13.70 -12.70
N ALA A 14 -5.12 12.69 -12.18
CA ALA A 14 -3.82 12.26 -12.71
C ALA A 14 -3.92 11.80 -14.16
N GLY A 15 -4.94 11.02 -14.52
CA GLY A 15 -5.23 10.61 -15.89
C GLY A 15 -5.44 11.80 -16.84
N CYS A 16 -6.16 12.84 -16.40
CA CYS A 16 -6.33 14.09 -17.14
C CYS A 16 -4.99 14.80 -17.37
N LEU A 17 -4.17 14.95 -16.32
CA LEU A 17 -2.86 15.61 -16.42
C LEU A 17 -1.92 14.86 -17.36
N LEU A 18 -1.84 13.54 -17.25
CA LEU A 18 -1.01 12.72 -18.13
C LEU A 18 -1.51 12.76 -19.57
N THR A 19 -2.82 12.72 -19.78
CA THR A 19 -3.40 12.85 -21.13
C THR A 19 -3.09 14.22 -21.73
N PHE A 20 -3.17 15.29 -20.94
CA PHE A 20 -2.79 16.64 -21.36
C PHE A 20 -1.32 16.71 -21.76
N LEU A 21 -0.40 16.14 -20.97
CA LEU A 21 1.02 16.06 -21.31
C LEU A 21 1.25 15.32 -22.63
N ILE A 22 0.62 14.16 -22.82
CA ILE A 22 0.72 13.40 -24.07
C ILE A 22 0.17 14.21 -25.25
N SER A 23 -0.92 14.95 -25.04
CA SER A 23 -1.50 15.82 -26.06
C SER A 23 -0.57 16.95 -26.48
N LEU A 24 0.26 17.50 -25.59
CA LEU A 24 1.21 18.57 -25.90
C LEU A 24 2.34 18.09 -26.83
N PHE A 25 2.82 16.87 -26.65
CA PHE A 25 3.92 16.31 -27.44
C PHE A 25 3.44 15.56 -28.70
N ARG A 26 2.14 15.64 -29.01
CA ARG A 26 1.56 14.91 -30.13
C ARG A 26 1.87 15.61 -31.46
N PRO A 27 2.32 14.87 -32.49
CA PRO A 27 2.50 15.44 -33.83
C PRO A 27 1.16 15.85 -34.46
N ILE A 28 1.12 17.06 -35.01
CA ILE A 28 -0.06 17.75 -35.58
C ILE A 28 -0.76 16.93 -36.67
N ARG A 29 -0.08 15.99 -37.34
CA ARG A 29 -0.68 15.16 -38.40
C ARG A 29 -1.71 14.14 -37.93
N GLN A 30 -1.81 13.86 -36.62
CA GLN A 30 -2.65 12.75 -36.16
C GLN A 30 -4.04 13.17 -35.65
N VAL A 31 -4.44 14.45 -35.69
CA VAL A 31 -5.63 15.02 -35.00
C VAL A 31 -6.80 14.03 -34.83
N ASP A 32 -7.23 13.36 -35.91
CA ASP A 32 -8.43 12.50 -35.95
C ASP A 32 -8.38 11.19 -35.14
N SER A 33 -7.21 10.65 -34.77
CA SER A 33 -7.14 9.35 -34.08
C SER A 33 -7.12 9.40 -32.55
N PHE A 34 -7.00 10.58 -31.94
CA PHE A 34 -6.85 10.68 -30.47
C PHE A 34 -8.17 10.90 -29.78
N LYS A 35 -8.58 9.87 -29.07
CA LYS A 35 -9.78 9.88 -28.25
C LYS A 35 -9.37 10.13 -26.81
N ALA A 36 -9.33 11.41 -26.44
CA ALA A 36 -8.91 11.86 -25.11
C ALA A 36 -9.60 11.11 -23.95
N PRO A 37 -10.91 10.79 -23.99
CA PRO A 37 -11.55 10.03 -22.92
C PRO A 37 -10.90 8.66 -22.68
N TYR A 38 -10.51 7.93 -23.74
CA TYR A 38 -9.88 6.61 -23.57
C TYR A 38 -8.50 6.71 -22.91
N TRP A 39 -7.73 7.75 -23.24
CA TRP A 39 -6.46 8.01 -22.59
C TRP A 39 -6.63 8.41 -21.12
N ILE A 40 -7.60 9.28 -20.82
CA ILE A 40 -7.89 9.70 -19.44
C ILE A 40 -8.26 8.48 -18.59
N PHE A 41 -9.23 7.68 -19.03
CA PHE A 41 -9.65 6.50 -18.28
C PHE A 41 -8.57 5.43 -18.21
N GLY A 42 -7.86 5.17 -19.30
CA GLY A 42 -6.77 4.20 -19.34
C GLY A 42 -5.63 4.55 -18.38
N LEU A 43 -5.21 5.82 -18.38
CA LEU A 43 -4.14 6.31 -17.51
C LEU A 43 -4.59 6.44 -16.07
N ALA A 44 -5.83 6.87 -15.81
CA ALA A 44 -6.40 6.90 -14.47
C ALA A 44 -6.43 5.49 -13.85
N LEU A 45 -6.84 4.49 -14.63
CA LEU A 45 -6.84 3.09 -14.18
C LEU A 45 -5.41 2.59 -13.97
N ALA A 46 -4.50 2.88 -14.88
CA ALA A 46 -3.09 2.50 -14.74
C ALA A 46 -2.48 3.10 -13.46
N VAL A 47 -2.66 4.40 -13.21
CA VAL A 47 -2.21 5.07 -11.98
C VAL A 47 -2.87 4.45 -10.74
N GLY A 48 -4.16 4.14 -10.81
CA GLY A 48 -4.88 3.53 -9.69
C GLY A 48 -4.40 2.13 -9.33
N VAL A 49 -4.06 1.31 -10.33
CA VAL A 49 -3.63 -0.09 -10.16
C VAL A 49 -2.15 -0.21 -9.83
N LEU A 50 -1.32 0.71 -10.34
CA LEU A 50 0.14 0.60 -10.25
C LEU A 50 0.69 0.41 -8.82
N PRO A 51 0.22 1.14 -7.78
CA PRO A 51 0.68 0.91 -6.42
C PRO A 51 0.43 -0.53 -5.92
N TYR A 52 -0.72 -1.11 -6.24
CA TYR A 52 -1.05 -2.50 -5.87
C TYR A 52 -0.17 -3.49 -6.59
N ALA A 53 0.06 -3.29 -7.90
CA ALA A 53 0.92 -4.15 -8.70
C ALA A 53 2.37 -4.10 -8.19
N VAL A 54 2.87 -2.90 -7.85
CA VAL A 54 4.23 -2.70 -7.31
C VAL A 54 4.38 -3.35 -5.94
N ALA A 55 3.42 -3.15 -5.04
CA ALA A 55 3.46 -3.80 -3.72
C ALA A 55 3.37 -5.33 -3.83
N GLU A 56 2.53 -5.86 -4.72
CA GLU A 56 2.45 -7.30 -4.98
C GLU A 56 3.78 -7.84 -5.52
N PHE A 57 4.42 -7.12 -6.44
CA PHE A 57 5.73 -7.48 -6.98
C PHE A 57 6.79 -7.54 -5.87
N PHE A 58 6.92 -6.49 -5.05
CA PHE A 58 7.86 -6.49 -3.93
C PHE A 58 7.55 -7.57 -2.89
N THR A 59 6.27 -7.80 -2.61
CA THR A 59 5.85 -8.85 -1.67
C THR A 59 6.26 -10.22 -2.16
N ARG A 60 6.08 -10.52 -3.45
CA ARG A 60 6.50 -11.81 -4.03
C ARG A 60 8.03 -11.95 -4.07
N GLN A 61 8.74 -10.87 -4.35
CA GLN A 61 10.20 -10.90 -4.49
C GLN A 61 10.93 -10.99 -3.14
N HIS A 62 10.45 -10.28 -2.12
CA HIS A 62 11.17 -10.12 -0.85
C HIS A 62 10.43 -10.67 0.37
N GLY A 63 9.13 -10.97 0.25
CA GLY A 63 8.30 -11.31 1.39
C GLY A 63 8.80 -12.52 2.16
N GLN A 64 9.26 -13.57 1.48
CA GLN A 64 9.77 -14.76 2.16
C GLN A 64 10.95 -14.46 3.10
N ALA A 65 11.84 -13.52 2.72
CA ALA A 65 12.98 -13.12 3.54
C ALA A 65 12.61 -12.16 4.69
N MET A 66 11.42 -11.55 4.63
CA MET A 66 10.93 -10.56 5.60
C MET A 66 9.91 -11.14 6.58
N ALA A 67 9.39 -12.35 6.33
CA ALA A 67 8.31 -12.94 7.12
C ALA A 67 8.64 -13.04 8.63
N SER A 68 9.85 -13.51 8.97
CA SER A 68 10.29 -13.59 10.38
C SER A 68 10.36 -12.20 11.03
N ALA A 69 10.89 -11.21 10.32
CA ALA A 69 10.99 -9.84 10.83
C ALA A 69 9.61 -9.20 11.06
N VAL A 70 8.59 -9.59 10.28
CA VAL A 70 7.21 -9.14 10.46
C VAL A 70 6.57 -9.83 11.67
N GLU A 71 6.84 -11.12 11.89
CA GLU A 71 6.40 -11.82 13.09
C GLU A 71 7.03 -11.21 14.35
N ASP A 72 8.33 -10.93 14.32
CA ASP A 72 9.04 -10.25 15.41
C ASP A 72 8.42 -8.86 15.67
N ALA A 73 8.14 -8.08 14.62
CA ALA A 73 7.46 -6.78 14.75
C ALA A 73 6.06 -6.89 15.38
N SER A 74 5.33 -7.98 15.12
CA SER A 74 4.02 -8.24 15.72
C SER A 74 4.12 -8.53 17.22
N ILE A 75 5.16 -9.27 17.62
CA ILE A 75 5.45 -9.58 19.03
C ILE A 75 5.86 -8.29 19.77
N ASP A 76 6.75 -7.49 19.18
CA ASP A 76 7.21 -6.21 19.73
C ASP A 76 6.07 -5.18 19.83
N ALA A 77 5.10 -5.23 18.92
CA ALA A 77 3.90 -4.41 18.97
C ALA A 77 2.84 -4.92 19.98
N GLU A 78 3.14 -5.99 20.73
CA GLU A 78 2.28 -6.64 21.72
C GLU A 78 0.93 -7.10 21.11
N ILE A 79 0.93 -7.51 19.84
CA ILE A 79 -0.29 -7.97 19.17
C ILE A 79 -0.53 -9.43 19.52
N GLY A 80 -1.65 -9.69 20.23
CA GLY A 80 -2.00 -11.04 20.69
C GLY A 80 -2.54 -11.95 19.59
N GLY A 81 -2.79 -11.40 18.41
CA GLY A 81 -3.27 -12.10 17.21
C GLY A 81 -2.14 -12.69 16.35
N LYS A 82 -2.49 -13.61 15.46
CA LYS A 82 -1.56 -14.11 14.44
C LYS A 82 -1.55 -13.12 13.26
N VAL A 83 -0.38 -12.88 12.68
CA VAL A 83 -0.26 -12.16 11.39
C VAL A 83 -0.97 -12.96 10.29
N ASP A 84 -2.01 -12.37 9.69
CA ASP A 84 -2.80 -13.01 8.63
C ASP A 84 -2.17 -12.80 7.26
N TYR A 85 -1.76 -11.57 6.96
CA TYR A 85 -1.09 -11.23 5.72
C TYR A 85 -0.21 -9.99 5.89
N PHE A 86 0.80 -9.87 5.02
CA PHE A 86 1.60 -8.67 4.90
C PHE A 86 1.87 -8.30 3.44
N LYS A 87 2.16 -7.03 3.21
CA LYS A 87 2.54 -6.45 1.92
C LYS A 87 3.78 -5.59 2.08
N VAL A 88 4.74 -5.80 1.21
CA VAL A 88 5.94 -4.96 1.09
C VAL A 88 5.59 -3.81 0.14
N LEU A 89 5.58 -2.58 0.64
CA LEU A 89 5.18 -1.40 -0.14
C LEU A 89 6.31 -0.93 -1.05
N TRP A 90 7.52 -0.91 -0.50
CA TRP A 90 8.73 -0.57 -1.22
C TRP A 90 9.94 -1.16 -0.52
N VAL A 91 10.98 -1.40 -1.30
CA VAL A 91 12.33 -1.77 -0.83
C VAL A 91 13.31 -0.80 -1.46
N LYS A 92 14.19 -0.20 -0.65
CA LYS A 92 15.26 0.68 -1.11
C LYS A 92 16.50 0.40 -0.29
N ASP A 93 17.57 -0.01 -0.96
CA ASP A 93 18.86 -0.35 -0.36
C ASP A 93 18.69 -1.38 0.78
N ASN A 94 18.87 -0.95 2.02
CA ASN A 94 18.74 -1.76 3.23
C ASN A 94 17.49 -1.43 4.04
N LYS A 95 16.48 -0.77 3.45
CA LYS A 95 15.23 -0.42 4.11
C LYS A 95 14.03 -0.92 3.31
N ALA A 96 13.00 -1.37 4.02
CA ALA A 96 11.73 -1.73 3.42
C ALA A 96 10.59 -1.20 4.27
N ARG A 97 9.50 -0.75 3.63
CA ARG A 97 8.25 -0.44 4.32
C ARG A 97 7.28 -1.57 4.10
N VAL A 98 6.75 -2.10 5.20
CA VAL A 98 5.83 -3.22 5.20
C VAL A 98 4.55 -2.82 5.92
N ILE A 99 3.42 -3.28 5.43
CA ILE A 99 2.15 -3.26 6.16
C ILE A 99 1.76 -4.70 6.42
N PHE A 100 1.37 -5.02 7.65
CA PHE A 100 0.82 -6.31 8.00
C PHE A 100 -0.49 -6.14 8.75
N THR A 101 -1.32 -7.17 8.69
CA THR A 101 -2.54 -7.25 9.48
C THR A 101 -2.52 -8.48 10.35
N ALA A 102 -3.10 -8.34 11.53
CA ALA A 102 -3.28 -9.44 12.46
C ALA A 102 -4.70 -9.39 13.02
N ASP A 103 -5.38 -10.54 13.02
CA ASP A 103 -6.66 -10.70 13.68
C ASP A 103 -6.40 -11.03 15.18
N GLU A 104 -6.69 -10.08 16.07
CA GLU A 104 -6.57 -10.22 17.52
C GLU A 104 -7.95 -10.24 18.21
N LEU A 105 -8.03 -10.83 19.40
CA LEU A 105 -9.24 -10.78 20.23
C LEU A 105 -9.18 -9.53 21.09
N ASN A 106 -10.19 -8.68 20.98
CA ASN A 106 -10.27 -7.49 21.82
C ASN A 106 -10.80 -7.80 23.23
N GLU A 107 -10.83 -6.78 24.09
CA GLU A 107 -11.32 -6.86 25.48
C GLU A 107 -12.79 -7.31 25.61
N PHE A 108 -13.57 -7.23 24.52
CA PHE A 108 -14.97 -7.66 24.46
C PHE A 108 -15.15 -9.06 23.87
N GLY A 109 -14.05 -9.77 23.58
CA GLY A 109 -14.06 -11.12 23.01
C GLY A 109 -14.44 -11.17 21.53
N THR A 110 -14.46 -10.03 20.83
CA THR A 110 -14.69 -9.97 19.38
C THR A 110 -13.36 -9.89 18.63
N LYS A 111 -13.32 -10.45 17.41
CA LYS A 111 -12.14 -10.38 16.55
C LYS A 111 -12.01 -8.98 15.98
N GLU A 112 -10.85 -8.40 16.14
CA GLU A 112 -10.43 -7.12 15.62
C GLU A 112 -9.30 -7.33 14.62
N ARG A 113 -9.38 -6.68 13.46
CA ARG A 113 -8.29 -6.66 12.49
C ARG A 113 -7.41 -5.45 12.75
N THR A 114 -6.22 -5.70 13.29
CA THR A 114 -5.23 -4.67 13.58
C THR A 114 -4.30 -4.52 12.38
N VAL A 115 -4.13 -3.27 11.93
CA VAL A 115 -3.25 -2.93 10.80
C VAL A 115 -2.03 -2.21 11.33
N VAL A 116 -0.84 -2.70 10.98
CA VAL A 116 0.43 -2.15 11.40
C VAL A 116 1.29 -1.82 10.21
N ALA A 117 1.87 -0.63 10.21
CA ALA A 117 2.88 -0.22 9.25
C ALA A 117 4.25 -0.24 9.94
N THR A 118 5.14 -1.11 9.50
CA THR A 118 6.48 -1.29 10.05
C THR A 118 7.56 -0.94 9.03
N THR A 119 8.68 -0.42 9.51
CA THR A 119 9.89 -0.27 8.70
C THR A 119 10.85 -1.39 9.07
N LEU A 120 11.28 -2.14 8.07
CA LEU A 120 12.32 -3.16 8.23
C LEU A 120 13.66 -2.62 7.73
N VAL A 121 14.74 -2.95 8.45
CA VAL A 121 16.11 -2.64 8.08
C VAL A 121 16.90 -3.93 7.91
N LYS A 122 17.76 -3.98 6.90
CA LYS A 122 18.62 -5.13 6.64
C LYS A 122 19.92 -5.02 7.43
N GLU A 123 20.08 -5.86 8.44
CA GLU A 123 21.28 -5.97 9.28
C GLU A 123 21.97 -7.31 9.07
N LYS A 124 23.27 -7.29 8.74
CA LYS A 124 24.11 -8.51 8.65
C LYS A 124 23.45 -9.68 7.88
N ASN A 125 22.74 -9.35 6.80
CA ASN A 125 21.96 -10.24 5.91
C ASN A 125 20.58 -10.71 6.40
N ALA A 126 20.12 -10.31 7.57
CA ALA A 126 18.74 -10.52 8.02
C ALA A 126 17.93 -9.22 7.93
N TRP A 127 16.62 -9.33 7.74
CA TRP A 127 15.70 -8.20 7.95
C TRP A 127 15.31 -8.16 9.43
N VAL A 128 15.26 -6.96 9.99
CA VAL A 128 14.91 -6.70 11.39
C VAL A 128 13.94 -5.53 11.44
N ALA A 129 13.00 -5.54 12.37
CA ALA A 129 12.09 -4.42 12.58
C ALA A 129 12.84 -3.24 13.23
N ASP A 130 12.75 -2.05 12.63
CA ASP A 130 13.34 -0.80 13.14
C ASP A 130 12.29 0.06 13.83
N ASP A 131 11.07 0.08 13.29
CA ASP A 131 9.95 0.86 13.82
C ASP A 131 8.62 0.18 13.51
N TYR A 132 7.62 0.41 14.35
CA TYR A 132 6.25 -0.02 14.14
C TYR A 132 5.27 1.12 14.47
N ASN A 133 4.34 1.34 13.56
CA ASN A 133 3.21 2.22 13.78
C ASN A 133 1.91 1.45 13.59
N ILE A 134 1.20 1.22 14.68
CA ILE A 134 -0.17 0.69 14.65
C ILE A 134 -1.04 1.76 13.99
N VAL A 135 -1.61 1.44 12.83
CA VAL A 135 -2.43 2.35 12.03
C VAL A 135 -3.87 2.27 12.49
N THR A 136 -4.39 1.06 12.62
CA THR A 136 -5.78 0.82 13.01
C THR A 136 -5.82 -0.24 14.09
N SER A 137 -6.34 0.11 15.26
CA SER A 137 -6.69 -0.80 16.35
C SER A 137 -7.69 -0.11 17.30
N TYR A 138 -8.87 -0.69 17.43
CA TYR A 138 -9.91 -0.30 18.37
C TYR A 138 -9.46 -0.50 19.82
N GLN A 139 -8.86 -1.64 20.16
CA GLN A 139 -8.33 -1.91 21.51
C GLN A 139 -7.32 -0.85 21.96
N ARG A 140 -6.51 -0.34 21.03
CA ARG A 140 -5.49 0.68 21.30
C ARG A 140 -5.97 2.12 21.03
N LYS A 141 -7.28 2.31 20.84
CA LYS A 141 -7.92 3.61 20.54
C LYS A 141 -7.31 4.35 19.34
N LYS A 142 -6.80 3.58 18.37
CA LYS A 142 -6.25 4.08 17.12
C LYS A 142 -7.24 3.81 15.99
N ASP A 143 -8.14 4.75 15.78
CA ASP A 143 -9.14 4.70 14.70
C ASP A 143 -8.70 5.52 13.49
N HIS A 144 -7.42 5.45 13.11
CA HIS A 144 -7.00 6.12 11.89
C HIS A 144 -7.59 5.44 10.67
N THR A 145 -7.99 6.26 9.70
CA THR A 145 -8.49 5.78 8.41
C THR A 145 -7.30 5.35 7.56
N THR A 146 -7.22 4.06 7.22
CA THR A 146 -6.32 3.58 6.19
C THR A 146 -6.77 4.16 4.85
N PHE A 147 -5.95 5.05 4.27
CA PHE A 147 -6.19 5.57 2.94
C PHE A 147 -5.78 4.53 1.90
N PRO A 148 -6.57 4.34 0.83
CA PRO A 148 -6.15 3.50 -0.29
C PRO A 148 -4.76 3.91 -0.78
N PRO A 149 -3.90 2.94 -1.14
CA PRO A 149 -4.29 1.60 -1.57
C PRO A 149 -4.20 0.48 -0.51
N TYR A 150 -3.85 0.78 0.74
CA TYR A 150 -3.62 -0.26 1.74
C TYR A 150 -4.66 -0.15 2.85
N TRP A 151 -5.57 -1.13 2.88
CA TRP A 151 -6.67 -1.31 3.84
C TRP A 151 -6.49 -2.58 4.65
#